data_AF-A0A519MHG3-F1
#
_entry.id   AF-A0A519MHG3-F1
#
_cell.length_a   1.000
_cell.length_b   1.000
_cell.length_c   1.000
_cell.angle_alpha   90.00
_cell.angle_beta   90.00
_cell.angle_gamma   90.00
#
_symmetry.space_group_name_H-M   'P 1'
#
loop_
_entity.id
_entity.type
_entity.pdbx_description
1 polymer ?
#
loop_
_entity_poly.entity_id
_entity_poly.type
_entity_poly.pdbx_seq_one_letter_code
_entity_poly.pdbx_strand_id
1 'polypeptide(L)'
;MKRYLSALILLFILSCTSNSNSVPEAKEVESKYKVGQVWSFKSRPSEPNAKLTIVKIESDGKLGNIIHIQVDSVKIKTSDEPVKYTHLVSHMPFSEAAIDSSVTERLGEVAELPDFQEGYTEWRNSFEAGNAGIFSIPVGKSVEYMETTTLKGNVVK
;
A
#
# COMPACT_ATOMS: atom_id res chain seq x y z
N MET A 1 -78.96 -7.91 10.15
CA MET A 1 -77.90 -8.76 9.57
C MET A 1 -76.75 -7.85 9.13
N LYS A 2 -75.52 -8.30 9.42
CA LYS A 2 -74.19 -7.75 9.04
C LYS A 2 -73.72 -6.47 9.77
N ARG A 3 -72.91 -6.75 10.80
CA ARG A 3 -72.00 -5.87 11.54
C ARG A 3 -70.80 -5.58 10.64
N TYR A 4 -70.32 -4.34 10.56
CA TYR A 4 -68.97 -4.06 10.08
C TYR A 4 -68.23 -3.22 11.13
N LEU A 5 -67.33 -3.91 11.81
CA LEU A 5 -66.32 -3.40 12.72
C LEU A 5 -65.14 -2.96 11.84
N SER A 6 -64.93 -1.66 11.66
CA SER A 6 -63.69 -1.16 11.04
C SER A 6 -62.71 -0.82 12.15
N ALA A 7 -61.63 -1.59 12.19
CA ALA A 7 -60.53 -1.46 13.12
C ALA A 7 -59.80 -0.12 12.90
N LEU A 8 -59.68 0.67 13.97
CA LEU A 8 -58.86 1.87 14.00
C LEU A 8 -57.40 1.42 14.17
N ILE A 9 -56.61 1.53 13.11
CA ILE A 9 -55.18 1.20 13.10
C ILE A 9 -54.44 2.30 13.87
N LEU A 10 -53.97 2.00 15.08
CA LEU A 10 -52.91 2.77 15.76
C LEU A 10 -51.58 2.44 15.10
N LEU A 11 -51.00 3.37 14.34
CA LEU A 11 -49.59 3.31 13.96
C LEU A 11 -48.76 4.06 15.02
N PHE A 12 -48.05 3.30 15.85
CA PHE A 12 -47.02 3.83 16.74
C PHE A 12 -45.83 4.30 15.92
N ILE A 13 -45.52 5.60 15.97
CA ILE A 13 -44.24 6.13 15.49
C ILE A 13 -43.14 5.76 16.51
N LEU A 14 -42.40 4.68 16.24
CA LEU A 14 -41.11 4.47 16.89
C LEU A 14 -40.13 5.51 16.30
N SER A 15 -39.92 6.60 17.02
CA SER A 15 -38.75 7.45 16.84
C SER A 15 -37.52 6.64 17.25
N CYS A 16 -36.82 6.07 16.27
CA CYS A 16 -35.45 5.59 16.46
C CYS A 16 -34.54 6.82 16.61
N THR A 17 -34.36 7.32 17.83
CA THR A 17 -33.20 8.15 18.13
C THR A 17 -31.97 7.24 18.12
N SER A 18 -31.30 7.13 16.97
CA SER A 18 -29.97 6.54 16.91
C SER A 18 -29.00 7.50 17.58
N ASN A 19 -28.71 7.25 18.85
CA ASN A 19 -27.58 7.84 19.55
C ASN A 19 -26.30 7.24 18.94
N SER A 20 -25.83 7.81 17.82
CA SER A 20 -24.54 7.45 17.26
C SER A 20 -23.47 8.13 18.10
N ASN A 21 -22.92 7.40 19.08
CA ASN A 21 -21.58 7.67 19.55
C ASN A 21 -20.67 7.62 18.32
N SER A 22 -20.24 8.77 17.82
CA SER A 22 -19.31 8.89 16.71
C SER A 22 -18.02 8.18 17.10
N VAL A 23 -17.75 7.06 16.43
CA VAL A 23 -16.41 6.50 16.35
C VAL A 23 -15.51 7.61 15.80
N PRO A 24 -14.31 7.85 16.35
CA PRO A 24 -13.41 8.85 15.81
C PRO A 24 -13.15 8.53 14.34
N GLU A 25 -13.61 9.42 13.46
CA GLU A 25 -13.41 9.33 12.03
C GLU A 25 -11.90 9.33 11.78
N ALA A 26 -11.38 8.25 11.21
CA ALA A 26 -9.97 8.13 10.87
C ALA A 26 -9.62 9.31 9.95
N LYS A 27 -8.67 10.15 10.38
CA LYS A 27 -8.23 11.31 9.61
C LYS A 27 -7.85 10.86 8.21
N GLU A 28 -8.60 11.29 7.20
CA GLU A 28 -8.29 10.98 5.80
C GLU A 28 -6.88 11.50 5.47
N VAL A 29 -6.05 10.62 4.90
CA VAL A 29 -4.72 10.99 4.43
C VAL A 29 -4.87 11.59 3.03
N GLU A 30 -4.73 12.91 2.91
CA GLU A 30 -4.71 13.56 1.60
C GLU A 30 -3.42 13.23 0.85
N SER A 31 -3.52 12.46 -0.25
CA SER A 31 -2.42 12.12 -1.16
C SER A 31 -2.88 12.23 -2.62
N LYS A 32 -1.94 12.47 -3.54
CA LYS A 32 -2.19 12.39 -5.00
C LYS A 32 -2.51 10.97 -5.45
N TYR A 33 -2.06 9.99 -4.67
CA TYR A 33 -2.19 8.57 -4.96
C TYR A 33 -3.38 7.97 -4.23
N LYS A 34 -3.86 6.84 -4.75
CA LYS A 34 -4.90 6.04 -4.10
C LYS A 34 -4.45 4.60 -4.00
N VAL A 35 -4.81 3.96 -2.90
CA VAL A 35 -4.64 2.52 -2.71
C VAL A 35 -5.33 1.78 -3.86
N GLY A 36 -4.66 0.75 -4.38
CA GLY A 36 -5.07 -0.03 -5.54
C GLY A 36 -4.55 0.49 -6.87
N GLN A 37 -4.05 1.73 -6.96
CA GLN A 37 -3.51 2.25 -8.22
C GLN A 37 -2.27 1.49 -8.68
N VAL A 38 -2.21 1.24 -9.98
CA VAL A 38 -1.08 0.60 -10.66
C VAL A 38 -0.42 1.61 -11.59
N TRP A 39 0.91 1.69 -11.53
CA TRP A 39 1.70 2.63 -12.29
C TRP A 39 2.91 1.96 -12.93
N SER A 40 3.23 2.35 -14.16
CA SER A 40 4.58 2.23 -14.70
C SER A 40 5.49 3.24 -14.01
N PHE A 41 6.78 2.92 -13.92
CA PHE A 41 7.80 3.82 -13.37
C PHE A 41 9.10 3.71 -14.16
N LYS A 42 10.02 4.65 -13.94
CA LYS A 42 11.37 4.65 -14.51
C LYS A 42 12.18 3.47 -13.95
N SER A 43 12.07 2.31 -14.59
CA SER A 43 12.79 1.06 -14.27
C SER A 43 14.09 0.93 -15.07
N ARG A 44 14.79 -0.20 -14.90
CA ARG A 44 15.97 -0.51 -15.74
C ARG A 44 15.52 -0.84 -17.16
N PRO A 45 16.33 -0.56 -18.20
CA PRO A 45 15.98 -0.87 -19.60
C PRO A 45 15.62 -2.34 -19.85
N SER A 46 16.15 -3.27 -19.05
CA SER A 46 15.84 -4.70 -19.13
C SER A 46 14.50 -5.11 -18.50
N GLU A 47 13.77 -4.17 -17.90
CA GLU A 47 12.52 -4.40 -17.14
C GLU A 47 11.39 -3.50 -17.67
N PRO A 48 11.05 -3.56 -18.97
CA PRO A 48 10.10 -2.63 -19.59
C PRO A 48 8.67 -2.77 -19.06
N ASN A 49 8.35 -3.91 -18.43
CA ASN A 49 7.03 -4.20 -17.88
C ASN A 49 6.96 -3.99 -16.36
N ALA A 50 8.02 -3.48 -15.74
CA ALA A 50 8.04 -3.22 -14.31
C ALA A 50 6.96 -2.21 -13.93
N LYS A 51 6.24 -2.52 -12.87
CA LYS A 51 5.12 -1.73 -12.38
C LYS A 51 5.10 -1.72 -10.85
N LEU A 52 4.47 -0.70 -10.29
CA LEU A 52 4.18 -0.63 -8.88
C LEU A 52 2.67 -0.58 -8.63
N THR A 53 2.26 -1.15 -7.50
CA THR A 53 0.88 -1.06 -6.99
C THR A 53 0.92 -0.35 -5.64
N ILE A 54 0.11 0.69 -5.47
CA ILE A 54 -0.06 1.38 -4.19
C ILE A 54 -0.87 0.47 -3.27
N VAL A 55 -0.27 -0.08 -2.22
CA VAL A 55 -0.94 -1.06 -1.34
C VAL A 55 -1.44 -0.45 -0.03
N LYS A 56 -0.82 0.65 0.43
CA LYS A 56 -1.26 1.39 1.61
C LYS A 56 -0.73 2.82 1.54
N ILE A 57 -1.45 3.76 2.13
CA ILE A 57 -1.01 5.14 2.37
C ILE A 57 -1.22 5.44 3.85
N GLU A 58 -0.21 6.00 4.51
CA GLU A 58 -0.31 6.48 5.88
C GLU A 58 0.35 7.85 6.04
N SER A 59 -0.03 8.60 7.07
CA SER A 59 0.54 9.91 7.37
C SER A 59 1.40 9.82 8.63
N ASP A 60 2.62 10.34 8.54
CA ASP A 60 3.54 10.52 9.66
C ASP A 60 3.79 12.03 9.88
N GLY A 61 3.78 12.46 11.14
CA GLY A 61 3.88 13.89 11.48
C GLY A 61 5.21 14.54 11.10
N LYS A 62 6.27 13.75 10.84
CA LYS A 62 7.59 14.26 10.44
C LYS A 62 7.89 13.96 8.98
N LEU A 63 7.51 12.78 8.49
CA LEU A 63 7.82 12.31 7.13
C LEU A 63 6.75 12.69 6.10
N GLY A 64 5.58 13.17 6.54
CA GLY A 64 4.44 13.42 5.67
C GLY A 64 3.79 12.10 5.26
N ASN A 65 3.32 12.02 4.02
CA ASN A 65 2.71 10.81 3.49
C ASN A 65 3.76 9.74 3.20
N ILE A 66 3.53 8.55 3.74
CA ILE A 66 4.26 7.33 3.46
C ILE A 66 3.42 6.50 2.51
N ILE A 67 3.96 6.26 1.32
CA ILE A 67 3.32 5.49 0.26
C ILE A 67 3.95 4.09 0.26
N HIS A 68 3.16 3.09 0.62
CA HIS A 68 3.58 1.71 0.57
C HIS A 68 3.24 1.12 -0.78
N ILE A 69 4.22 0.49 -1.41
CA ILE A 69 4.07 -0.11 -2.73
C ILE A 69 4.49 -1.58 -2.72
N GLN A 70 3.88 -2.35 -3.61
CA GLN A 70 4.47 -3.55 -4.16
C GLN A 70 5.17 -3.20 -5.48
N VAL A 71 6.28 -3.85 -5.81
CA VAL A 71 6.91 -3.78 -7.14
C VAL A 71 6.90 -5.17 -7.79
N ASP A 72 6.41 -5.25 -9.02
CA ASP A 72 6.29 -6.49 -9.80
C ASP A 72 6.99 -6.34 -11.16
N SER A 73 7.27 -7.48 -11.81
CA SER A 73 7.88 -7.59 -13.14
C SER A 73 9.28 -6.95 -13.22
N VAL A 74 9.99 -6.95 -12.08
CA VAL A 74 11.43 -6.66 -11.99
C VAL A 74 12.22 -7.97 -12.10
N LYS A 75 13.55 -7.90 -12.09
CA LYS A 75 14.46 -9.05 -12.04
C LYS A 75 15.62 -8.69 -11.12
N ILE A 76 15.53 -9.13 -9.87
CA ILE A 76 16.52 -8.84 -8.82
C ILE A 76 17.26 -10.13 -8.50
N LYS A 77 18.58 -10.13 -8.62
CA LYS A 77 19.42 -11.24 -8.18
C LYS A 77 19.46 -11.30 -6.65
N THR A 78 19.14 -12.46 -6.09
CA THR A 78 19.07 -12.67 -4.62
C THR A 78 20.15 -13.61 -4.11
N SER A 79 20.85 -14.34 -4.98
CA SER A 79 21.93 -15.25 -4.63
C SER A 79 22.86 -15.45 -5.82
N ASP A 80 24.15 -15.65 -5.55
CA ASP A 80 25.16 -16.01 -6.56
C ASP A 80 25.33 -17.53 -6.71
N GLU A 81 25.15 -18.29 -5.63
CA GLU A 81 25.42 -19.73 -5.60
C GLU A 81 24.36 -20.52 -4.79
N PRO A 82 23.40 -21.21 -5.44
CA PRO A 82 23.09 -21.10 -6.86
C PRO A 82 22.55 -19.71 -7.20
N VAL A 83 22.67 -19.31 -8.46
CA VAL A 83 22.09 -18.05 -8.93
C VAL A 83 20.57 -18.09 -8.76
N LYS A 84 20.01 -17.13 -8.03
CA LYS A 84 18.56 -16.97 -7.85
C LYS A 84 18.13 -15.55 -8.19
N TYR A 85 16.91 -15.44 -8.68
CA TYR A 85 16.25 -14.15 -8.95
C TYR A 85 14.89 -14.12 -8.26
N THR A 86 14.47 -12.94 -7.84
CA THR A 86 13.05 -12.62 -7.58
C THR A 86 12.55 -11.64 -8.63
N HIS A 87 11.25 -11.73 -8.91
CA HIS A 87 10.54 -10.83 -9.81
C HIS A 87 9.56 -9.90 -9.07
N LEU A 88 9.51 -10.03 -7.76
CA LEU A 88 8.53 -9.40 -6.88
C LEU A 88 9.23 -8.83 -5.65
N VAL A 89 8.82 -7.63 -5.27
CA VAL A 89 9.07 -7.03 -3.96
C VAL A 89 7.73 -6.76 -3.32
N SER A 90 7.38 -7.54 -2.28
CA SER A 90 6.03 -7.56 -1.70
C SER A 90 5.66 -6.25 -1.00
N HIS A 91 6.63 -5.57 -0.39
CA HIS A 91 6.40 -4.31 0.31
C HIS A 91 7.65 -3.42 0.32
N MET A 92 7.44 -2.14 0.02
CA MET A 92 8.44 -1.09 0.19
C MET A 92 7.77 0.25 0.56
N PRO A 93 8.21 0.95 1.62
CA PRO A 93 7.69 2.26 2.00
C PRO A 93 8.49 3.40 1.38
N PHE A 94 7.81 4.35 0.75
CA PHE A 94 8.40 5.51 0.09
C PHE A 94 7.81 6.82 0.59
N SER A 95 8.60 7.89 0.52
CA SER A 95 8.03 9.25 0.55
C SER A 95 7.18 9.50 -0.70
N GLU A 96 6.15 10.32 -0.58
CA GLU A 96 5.32 10.70 -1.74
C GLU A 96 6.14 11.37 -2.86
N ALA A 97 7.13 12.21 -2.50
CA ALA A 97 8.04 12.83 -3.47
C ALA A 97 8.90 11.81 -4.25
N ALA A 98 9.28 10.70 -3.62
CA ALA A 98 10.00 9.64 -4.30
C ALA A 98 9.11 8.94 -5.34
N ILE A 99 7.83 8.70 -5.01
CA ILE A 99 6.86 8.17 -5.98
C ILE A 99 6.64 9.16 -7.14
N ASP A 100 6.47 10.45 -6.85
CA ASP A 100 6.33 11.52 -7.86
C ASP A 100 7.49 11.54 -8.85
N SER A 101 8.73 11.35 -8.37
CA SER A 101 9.91 11.32 -9.23
C SER A 101 10.04 10.04 -10.09
N SER A 102 9.30 8.99 -9.70
CA SER A 102 9.44 7.63 -10.23
C SER A 102 8.40 7.29 -11.30
N VAL A 103 7.12 7.56 -11.03
CA VAL A 103 6.02 7.12 -11.88
C VAL A 103 6.02 7.82 -13.23
N THR A 104 5.51 7.14 -14.25
CA THR A 104 5.45 7.66 -15.63
C THR A 104 4.02 7.65 -16.18
N GLU A 105 3.31 6.53 -16.01
CA GLU A 105 1.98 6.33 -16.57
C GLU A 105 1.12 5.53 -15.59
N ARG A 106 -0.13 5.96 -15.41
CA ARG A 106 -1.12 5.20 -14.64
C ARG A 106 -1.70 4.11 -15.52
N LEU A 107 -1.47 2.86 -15.13
CA LEU A 107 -1.91 1.68 -15.88
C LEU A 107 -3.34 1.27 -15.51
N GLY A 108 -3.81 1.67 -14.33
CA GLY A 108 -5.17 1.34 -13.86
C GLY A 108 -5.22 1.21 -12.34
N GLU A 109 -6.15 0.36 -11.88
CA GLU A 109 -6.36 0.01 -10.48
C GLU A 109 -6.65 -1.49 -10.35
N VAL A 110 -6.27 -2.10 -9.24
CA VAL A 110 -6.63 -3.49 -8.89
C VAL A 110 -7.89 -3.53 -8.03
N ALA A 111 -8.72 -4.56 -8.22
CA ALA A 111 -9.91 -4.80 -7.39
C ALA A 111 -9.54 -5.40 -6.02
N GLU A 112 -8.53 -6.26 -6.00
CA GLU A 112 -7.98 -6.87 -4.81
C GLU A 112 -6.51 -6.49 -4.69
N LEU A 113 -6.10 -6.08 -3.48
CA LEU A 113 -4.70 -5.76 -3.24
C LEU A 113 -3.87 -7.03 -3.22
N PRO A 114 -2.65 -7.00 -3.77
CA PRO A 114 -1.74 -8.11 -3.59
C PRO A 114 -1.35 -8.26 -2.12
N ASP A 115 -0.86 -9.44 -1.74
CA ASP A 115 -0.36 -9.64 -0.37
C ASP A 115 0.92 -8.83 -0.11
N PHE A 116 0.85 -7.98 0.92
CA PHE A 116 1.93 -7.12 1.39
C PHE A 116 2.05 -7.12 2.93
N GLN A 117 1.18 -7.86 3.62
CA GLN A 117 0.93 -7.70 5.06
C GLN A 117 2.15 -8.10 5.90
N GLU A 118 2.84 -9.17 5.53
CA GLU A 118 4.05 -9.64 6.22
C GLU A 118 5.15 -8.57 6.20
N GLY A 119 5.55 -8.12 5.01
CA GLY A 119 6.59 -7.10 4.85
C GLY A 119 6.22 -5.76 5.49
N TYR A 120 4.95 -5.36 5.40
CA TYR A 120 4.45 -4.18 6.10
C TYR A 120 4.56 -4.32 7.62
N THR A 121 4.19 -5.48 8.17
CA THR A 121 4.24 -5.72 9.62
C THR A 121 5.68 -5.69 10.13
N GLU A 122 6.61 -6.34 9.42
CA GLU A 122 8.03 -6.31 9.75
C GLU A 122 8.60 -4.89 9.72
N TRP A 123 8.30 -4.15 8.64
CA TRP A 123 8.73 -2.76 8.53
C TRP A 123 8.13 -1.89 9.63
N ARG A 124 6.84 -2.01 9.92
CA ARG A 124 6.13 -1.18 10.91
C ARG A 124 6.73 -1.36 12.31
N ASN A 125 6.96 -2.60 12.72
CA ASN A 125 7.60 -2.93 13.99
C ASN A 125 9.01 -2.32 14.08
N SER A 126 9.79 -2.42 13.01
CA SER A 126 11.15 -1.87 12.95
C SER A 126 11.16 -0.34 12.90
N PHE A 127 10.18 0.27 12.22
CA PHE A 127 10.02 1.72 12.11
C PHE A 127 9.65 2.33 13.47
N GLU A 128 8.75 1.70 14.22
CA GLU A 128 8.39 2.11 15.59
C GLU A 128 9.56 1.99 16.57
N ALA A 129 10.41 0.98 16.37
CA ALA A 129 11.64 0.83 17.14
C ALA A 129 12.76 1.81 16.71
N GLY A 130 12.54 2.64 15.68
CA GLY A 130 13.53 3.58 15.14
C GLY A 130 14.64 2.91 14.31
N ASN A 131 14.45 1.65 13.92
CA ASN A 131 15.42 0.83 13.19
C ASN A 131 15.14 0.75 11.67
N ALA A 132 13.99 1.25 11.22
CA ALA A 132 13.65 1.35 9.81
C ALA A 132 13.23 2.77 9.43
N GLY A 133 13.33 3.07 8.14
CA GLY A 133 12.92 4.35 7.56
C GLY A 133 12.07 4.14 6.30
N ILE A 134 12.00 5.19 5.48
CA ILE A 134 11.34 5.15 4.17
C ILE A 134 12.36 5.44 3.07
N PHE A 135 12.10 4.98 1.85
CA PHE A 135 12.88 5.36 0.69
C PHE A 135 12.52 6.78 0.22
N SER A 136 13.54 7.62 0.08
CA SER A 136 13.43 9.00 -0.43
C SER A 136 14.04 9.19 -1.82
N ILE A 137 14.49 8.10 -2.45
CA ILE A 137 15.04 8.07 -3.81
C ILE A 137 14.06 7.35 -4.76
N PRO A 138 14.20 7.54 -6.09
CA PRO A 138 13.29 6.92 -7.05
C PRO A 138 13.22 5.39 -6.95
N VAL A 139 12.04 4.81 -7.19
CA VAL A 139 11.73 3.37 -7.05
C VAL A 139 12.75 2.49 -7.79
N GLY A 140 13.06 2.80 -9.05
CA GLY A 140 14.04 2.04 -9.83
C GLY A 140 15.44 2.02 -9.19
N LYS A 141 15.84 3.10 -8.51
CA LYS A 141 17.11 3.18 -7.78
C LYS A 141 17.08 2.41 -6.46
N SER A 142 15.94 2.41 -5.76
CA SER A 142 15.76 1.57 -4.57
C SER A 142 15.81 0.07 -4.90
N VAL A 143 15.21 -0.35 -6.02
CA VAL A 143 15.27 -1.75 -6.49
C VAL A 143 16.72 -2.16 -6.81
N GLU A 144 17.47 -1.30 -7.49
CA GLU A 144 18.91 -1.50 -7.75
C GLU A 144 19.71 -1.61 -6.44
N TYR A 145 19.47 -0.71 -5.49
CA TYR A 145 20.13 -0.74 -4.18
C TYR A 145 19.85 -2.03 -3.40
N MET A 146 18.60 -2.51 -3.43
CA MET A 146 18.20 -3.74 -2.77
C MET A 146 18.98 -4.94 -3.31
N GLU A 147 19.11 -5.08 -4.63
CA GLU A 147 19.92 -6.14 -5.26
C GLU A 147 21.36 -6.14 -4.72
N THR A 148 22.00 -4.96 -4.66
CA THR A 148 23.38 -4.86 -4.16
C THR A 148 23.51 -5.23 -2.68
N THR A 149 22.50 -4.94 -1.86
CA THR A 149 22.55 -5.19 -0.41
C THR A 149 22.23 -6.64 -0.09
N THR A 150 21.23 -7.24 -0.76
CA THR A 150 20.92 -8.67 -0.63
C THR A 150 22.14 -9.53 -0.99
N LEU A 151 22.85 -9.19 -2.07
CA LEU A 151 24.06 -9.92 -2.45
C LEU A 151 25.19 -9.74 -1.43
N LYS A 152 25.43 -8.52 -0.91
CA LYS A 152 26.46 -8.28 0.11
C LYS A 152 26.16 -8.98 1.44
N GLY A 153 24.90 -9.02 1.86
CA GLY A 153 24.46 -9.71 3.08
C GLY A 153 24.63 -11.23 3.01
N ASN A 154 24.68 -11.81 1.81
CA ASN A 154 24.97 -13.24 1.61
C ASN A 154 26.47 -13.56 1.56
N VAL A 155 27.37 -12.57 1.63
CA VAL A 155 28.83 -12.77 1.71
C VAL A 155 29.30 -12.87 3.18
N VAL A 156 28.52 -13.52 4.04
CA VAL A 156 29.05 -13.94 5.35
C VAL A 156 29.88 -15.19 5.11
N LYS A 157 31.21 -15.00 5.07
CA LYS A 157 32.19 -16.09 5.08
C LYS A 157 32.17 -16.85 6.39
#